data_AF-A0A955HLI8-F1
#
_entry.id   AF-A0A955HLI8-F1
#
_cell.length_a   1.000
_cell.length_b   1.000
_cell.length_c   1.000
_cell.angle_alpha   90.00
_cell.angle_beta   90.00
_cell.angle_gamma   90.00
#
_symmetry.space_group_name_H-M   'P 1'
#
loop_
_entity.id
_entity.type
_entity.pdbx_description
1 polymer ?
#
loop_
_entity_poly.entity_id
_entity_poly.type
_entity_poly.pdbx_seq_one_letter_code
_entity_poly.pdbx_strand_id
1 'polypeptide(L)'
;MISDMAIEIDGVEYLFMADALVFAGERGDALSASYVARCARDGRIAGAKKIGGSKSAPWLLPKESFVEWFNSRREPGRPKEDQD
;
A
#
# COMPACT_ATOMS: atom_id res chain seq x y z
N MET A 1 -11.51 -9.43 -17.52
CA MET A 1 -12.34 -9.08 -16.34
C MET A 1 -11.42 -9.18 -15.14
N ILE A 2 -10.93 -8.05 -14.63
CA ILE A 2 -10.17 -8.02 -13.38
C ILE A 2 -11.25 -7.98 -12.29
N SER A 3 -11.29 -9.02 -11.45
CA SER A 3 -12.20 -9.08 -10.32
C SER A 3 -11.84 -7.95 -9.36
N ASP A 4 -12.78 -7.01 -9.23
CA ASP A 4 -12.82 -5.95 -8.25
C ASP A 4 -12.78 -6.59 -6.84
N MET A 5 -11.58 -6.71 -6.27
CA MET A 5 -11.35 -7.34 -4.96
C MET A 5 -10.86 -6.30 -3.94
N ALA A 6 -11.41 -5.10 -4.02
CA ALA A 6 -11.41 -4.21 -2.88
C ALA A 6 -12.55 -4.61 -1.94
N ILE A 7 -12.32 -4.58 -0.63
CA ILE A 7 -13.37 -4.83 0.35
C ILE A 7 -13.75 -3.53 1.03
N GLU A 8 -15.05 -3.25 1.10
CA GLU A 8 -15.56 -2.09 1.80
C GLU A 8 -15.86 -2.47 3.25
N ILE A 9 -15.29 -1.74 4.21
CA ILE A 9 -15.55 -1.91 5.64
C ILE A 9 -15.86 -0.52 6.21
N ASP A 10 -17.05 -0.33 6.77
CA ASP A 10 -17.52 0.95 7.34
C ASP A 10 -17.43 2.12 6.32
N GLY A 11 -17.69 1.85 5.04
CA GLY A 11 -17.61 2.85 3.96
C GLY A 11 -16.19 3.22 3.52
N VAL A 12 -15.18 2.49 3.99
CA VAL A 12 -13.78 2.64 3.57
C VAL A 12 -13.40 1.47 2.67
N GLU A 13 -12.92 1.78 1.47
CA GLU A 13 -12.42 0.79 0.51
C GLU A 13 -11.01 0.34 0.90
N TYR A 14 -10.82 -0.95 1.13
CA TYR A 14 -9.55 -1.58 1.46
C TYR A 14 -9.03 -2.44 0.31
N LEU A 15 -7.73 -2.34 0.05
CA LEU A 15 -6.97 -3.21 -0.83
C LEU A 15 -6.31 -4.33 -0.03
N PHE A 16 -6.25 -5.53 -0.60
CA PHE A 16 -5.32 -6.53 -0.11
C PHE A 16 -3.89 -6.16 -0.49
N MET A 17 -2.92 -6.72 0.24
CA MET A 17 -1.50 -6.57 -0.06
C MET A 17 -1.19 -6.90 -1.52
N ALA A 18 -1.78 -7.95 -2.09
CA ALA A 18 -1.53 -8.33 -3.49
C ALA A 18 -1.92 -7.21 -4.47
N ASP A 19 -3.11 -6.63 -4.31
CA ASP A 19 -3.61 -5.55 -5.18
C ASP A 19 -2.78 -4.27 -5.03
N ALA A 20 -2.37 -3.95 -3.80
CA ALA A 20 -1.49 -2.83 -3.54
C ALA A 20 -0.13 -2.97 -4.24
N LEU A 21 0.40 -4.19 -4.34
CA LEU A 21 1.65 -4.47 -5.06
C LEU A 21 1.44 -4.44 -6.58
N VAL A 22 0.31 -4.94 -7.09
CA VAL A 22 -0.04 -4.82 -8.51
C VAL A 22 -0.15 -3.35 -8.90
N PHE A 23 -0.86 -2.54 -8.13
CA PHE A 23 -1.00 -1.10 -8.34
C PHE A 23 0.35 -0.38 -8.38
N ALA A 24 1.28 -0.77 -7.52
CA ALA A 24 2.64 -0.23 -7.50
C ALA A 24 3.42 -0.62 -8.77
N GLY A 25 3.32 -1.90 -9.17
CA GLY A 25 3.95 -2.43 -10.38
C GLY A 25 3.44 -1.77 -11.66
N GLU A 26 2.13 -1.50 -11.76
CA GLU A 26 1.53 -0.77 -12.88
C GLU A 26 2.05 0.67 -13.02
N ARG A 27 2.56 1.25 -11.92
CA ARG A 27 3.20 2.57 -11.91
C ARG A 27 4.72 2.53 -12.03
N GLY A 28 5.29 1.36 -12.30
CA GLY A 28 6.72 1.18 -12.48
C GLY A 28 7.51 1.06 -11.17
N ASP A 29 6.86 0.85 -10.02
CA ASP A 29 7.55 0.64 -8.76
C ASP A 29 7.41 -0.81 -8.26
N ALA A 30 8.55 -1.48 -8.09
CA ALA A 30 8.62 -2.83 -7.56
C ALA A 30 8.65 -2.81 -6.02
N LEU A 31 7.51 -2.47 -5.41
CA LEU A 31 7.36 -2.58 -3.96
C LEU A 31 7.41 -4.04 -3.52
N SER A 32 8.02 -4.31 -2.36
CA SER A 32 7.96 -5.63 -1.72
C SER A 32 6.86 -5.69 -0.67
N ALA A 33 6.18 -6.83 -0.56
CA ALA A 33 5.16 -7.08 0.47
C ALA A 33 5.68 -6.78 1.88
N SER A 34 6.93 -7.17 2.17
CA SER A 34 7.58 -6.94 3.46
C SER A 34 7.81 -5.46 3.75
N TYR A 35 8.15 -4.66 2.73
CA TYR A 35 8.32 -3.22 2.88
C TYR A 35 6.99 -2.52 3.16
N VAL A 36 5.94 -2.86 2.40
CA VAL A 36 4.59 -2.31 2.62
C VAL A 36 4.05 -2.72 3.98
N ALA A 37 4.21 -3.99 4.38
CA ALA A 37 3.82 -4.47 5.71
C ALA A 37 4.55 -3.74 6.84
N ARG A 38 5.84 -3.41 6.66
CA ARG A 38 6.59 -2.60 7.63
C ARG A 38 6.04 -1.18 7.70
N CYS A 39 5.76 -0.54 6.56
CA CYS A 39 5.20 0.81 6.53
C CYS A 39 3.80 0.88 7.17
N ALA A 40 2.96 -0.12 6.91
CA ALA A 40 1.67 -0.28 7.57
C ALA A 40 1.82 -0.45 9.09
N ARG A 41 2.73 -1.33 9.53
CA ARG A 41 3.03 -1.54 10.95
C ARG A 41 3.56 -0.29 11.64
N ASP A 42 4.39 0.49 10.96
CA ASP A 42 4.97 1.74 11.47
C ASP A 42 3.95 2.91 11.45
N GLY A 43 2.71 2.67 11.02
CA GLY A 43 1.66 3.69 10.96
C GLY A 43 1.79 4.68 9.81
N ARG A 44 2.65 4.40 8.83
CA ARG A 44 2.85 5.28 7.65
C ARG A 44 1.70 5.20 6.65
N ILE A 45 0.95 4.09 6.67
CA ILE A 45 -0.28 3.92 5.90
C ILE A 45 -1.42 3.98 6.91
N ALA A 46 -2.08 5.13 6.98
CA ALA A 46 -3.16 5.37 7.94
C ALA A 46 -4.28 4.34 7.76
N GLY A 47 -4.85 3.87 8.86
CA GLY A 47 -5.96 2.92 8.85
C GLY A 47 -5.63 1.51 8.34
N ALA A 48 -4.36 1.18 8.09
CA ALA A 48 -3.96 -0.18 7.73
C ALA A 48 -4.31 -1.18 8.84
N LYS A 49 -4.98 -2.28 8.46
CA LYS A 49 -5.46 -3.31 9.39
C LYS A 49 -4.80 -4.64 9.07
N LYS A 50 -4.29 -5.32 10.09
CA LYS A 50 -3.78 -6.68 9.93
C LYS A 50 -4.92 -7.67 10.15
N ILE A 51 -5.15 -8.56 9.18
CA ILE A 51 -6.22 -9.56 9.26
C ILE A 51 -5.61 -10.89 9.69
N GLY A 52 -5.74 -11.19 10.98
CA GLY A 52 -5.25 -12.40 11.64
C GLY A 52 -4.07 -12.15 12.58
N GLY A 53 -3.89 -13.06 13.54
CA GLY A 53 -2.89 -12.92 14.61
C GLY A 53 -1.48 -13.44 14.26
N SER A 54 -1.28 -14.05 13.09
CA SER A 54 0.00 -14.68 12.75
C SER A 54 1.03 -13.68 12.20
N LYS A 55 2.32 -14.02 12.25
CA LYS A 55 3.38 -13.18 11.65
C LYS A 55 3.16 -12.97 10.14
N SER A 56 2.64 -13.98 9.46
CA SER A 56 2.36 -13.98 8.02
C SER A 56 0.94 -13.52 7.67
N ALA A 57 0.16 -13.03 8.64
CA ALA A 57 -1.21 -12.62 8.35
C ALA A 57 -1.22 -11.43 7.38
N PRO A 58 -2.14 -11.42 6.39
CA PRO A 58 -2.22 -10.37 5.39
C PRO A 58 -2.58 -9.01 6.00
N TRP A 59 -2.13 -7.95 5.35
CA TRP A 59 -2.58 -6.59 5.65
C TRP A 59 -3.65 -6.17 4.65
N LEU A 60 -4.66 -5.49 5.18
CA LEU A 60 -5.58 -4.65 4.44
C LEU A 60 -5.13 -3.21 4.56
N LEU A 61 -5.14 -2.52 3.43
CA LEU A 61 -4.66 -1.16 3.32
C LEU A 61 -5.82 -0.33 2.77
N PRO A 62 -6.30 0.72 3.48
CA PRO A 62 -7.26 1.64 2.89
C PRO A 62 -6.70 2.16 1.57
N LYS A 63 -7.47 2.06 0.49
CA LYS A 63 -7.00 2.41 -0.85
C LYS A 63 -6.48 3.83 -0.90
N GLU A 64 -7.27 4.80 -0.44
CA GLU A 64 -6.88 6.21 -0.45
C GLU A 64 -5.61 6.47 0.36
N SER A 65 -5.53 5.95 1.59
CA SER A 65 -4.34 6.12 2.43
C SER A 65 -3.10 5.43 1.84
N PHE A 66 -3.27 4.27 1.19
CA PHE A 66 -2.20 3.59 0.48
C PHE A 66 -1.72 4.41 -0.72
N VAL A 67 -2.64 4.93 -1.54
CA VAL A 67 -2.30 5.75 -2.71
C VAL A 67 -1.62 7.05 -2.29
N GLU A 68 -2.13 7.73 -1.24
CA GLU A 68 -1.52 8.94 -0.71
C GLU A 68 -0.11 8.67 -0.20
N TRP A 69 0.09 7.61 0.59
CA TRP A 69 1.41 7.17 1.02
C TRP A 69 2.31 6.80 -0.17
N PHE A 70 1.77 6.10 -1.16
CA PHE A 70 2.51 5.66 -2.35
C PHE A 70 2.99 6.84 -3.20
N ASN A 71 2.19 7.89 -3.33
CA ASN A 71 2.54 9.10 -4.06
C ASN A 71 3.46 10.03 -3.24
N SER A 72 3.28 10.05 -1.92
CA SER A 72 4.06 10.91 -1.01
C SER A 72 5.39 10.29 -0.60
N ARG A 73 5.59 8.99 -0.80
CA ARG A 73 6.88 8.35 -0.51
C ARG A 73 7.91 8.94 -1.46
N ARG A 74 9.01 9.42 -0.90
CA ARG A 74 10.22 9.66 -1.69
C ARG A 74 10.62 8.32 -2.31
N GLU A 75 10.54 8.23 -3.63
CA GLU A 75 11.09 7.11 -4.40
C GLU A 75 12.55 6.89 -3.98
N PRO A 76 12.93 5.69 -3.52
CA PRO A 76 14.34 5.36 -3.31
C PRO A 76 15.00 5.20 -4.69
N GLY A 77 15.40 6.32 -5.31
CA GLY A 77 16.06 6.33 -6.61
C GLY A 77 15.72 7.49 -7.54
N ARG A 78 14.65 8.25 -7.27
CA ARG A 78 14.39 9.48 -8.05
C ARG A 78 15.48 10.49 -7.68
N PRO A 79 16.32 10.97 -8.62
CA PRO A 79 17.19 12.10 -8.34
C PRO A 79 16.31 13.21 -7.77
N LYS A 80 16.82 13.94 -6.77
CA LYS A 80 16.21 15.21 -6.40
C LYS A 80 16.11 15.97 -7.72
N GLU A 81 14.89 16.19 -8.24
CA GLU A 81 14.72 17.27 -9.20
C GLU A 81 15.27 18.50 -8.47
N ASP A 82 16.39 18.99 -8.98
CA ASP A 82 16.97 20.29 -8.67
C ASP A 82 15.80 21.28 -8.61
N GLN A 83 15.45 21.69 -7.38
CA GLN A 83 14.69 22.91 -7.21
C GLN A 83 15.68 24.03 -7.50
N ASP A 84 15.59 24.54 -8.72
CA ASP A 84 16.18 25.80 -9.21
C ASP A 84 16.01 26.94 -8.19
#